data_AF-G7UVT1-F1
#
_entry.id   AF-G7UVT1-F1
#
_cell.length_a   1.000
_cell.length_b   1.000
_cell.length_c   1.000
_cell.angle_alpha   90.00
_cell.angle_beta   90.00
_cell.angle_gamma   90.00
#
_symmetry.space_group_name_H-M   'P 1'
#
loop_
_entity.id
_entity.type
_entity.pdbx_description
1 polymer ?
#
loop_
_entity_poly.entity_id
_entity_poly.type
_entity_poly.pdbx_seq_one_letter_code
_entity_poly.pdbx_strand_id
1 'polypeptide(L)'
;MTNLSAHSYKVFEWPSKTVGLELQNEIEQFYYREAQLLDHRAYEAWFALLDKDIRYFMPLRTNRMIREGELEYSGDQDFAHFDETYETMYGRIRKVTSDLGWAENPPSRTRHLISNVIVKETATPDTFEVNSAFISSPANAGTCCAAPTTTLASASPGAPSCSTPAPCCRTT
;
A
#
# COMPACT_ATOMS: atom_id res chain seq x y z
N MET A 1 -41.08 -2.52 -2.67
CA MET A 1 -40.15 -1.54 -3.28
C MET A 1 -38.76 -2.06 -2.98
N THR A 2 -38.06 -2.50 -4.02
CA THR A 2 -36.75 -3.16 -3.95
C THR A 2 -35.74 -2.24 -3.28
N ASN A 3 -35.10 -2.73 -2.22
CA ASN A 3 -33.98 -2.07 -1.54
C ASN A 3 -32.84 -1.92 -2.55
N LEU A 4 -32.70 -0.72 -3.11
CA LEU A 4 -31.51 -0.27 -3.82
C LEU A 4 -30.46 0.12 -2.78
N SER A 5 -29.91 -0.85 -2.06
CA SER A 5 -28.65 -0.61 -1.35
C SER A 5 -27.52 -0.97 -2.32
N ALA A 6 -27.14 0.00 -3.15
CA ALA A 6 -25.98 -0.09 -4.05
C ALA A 6 -24.66 0.15 -3.29
N HIS A 7 -24.57 -0.31 -2.05
CA HIS A 7 -23.41 -0.13 -1.20
C HIS A 7 -22.50 -1.35 -1.34
N SER A 8 -21.43 -1.17 -2.11
CA SER A 8 -20.42 -2.21 -2.41
C SER A 8 -19.51 -2.50 -1.21
N TYR A 9 -19.60 -1.72 -0.13
CA TYR A 9 -18.81 -1.93 1.07
C TYR A 9 -19.28 -3.20 1.80
N LYS A 10 -18.63 -4.31 1.48
CA LYS A 10 -18.81 -5.58 2.18
C LYS A 10 -17.84 -5.66 3.34
N VAL A 11 -18.36 -6.09 4.48
CA VAL A 11 -17.49 -6.47 5.61
C VAL A 11 -16.66 -7.67 5.16
N PHE A 12 -15.36 -7.60 5.36
CA PHE A 12 -14.46 -8.70 5.04
C PHE A 12 -14.78 -9.91 5.94
N GLU A 13 -15.17 -11.01 5.31
CA GLU A 13 -15.46 -12.27 6.00
C GLU A 13 -14.17 -13.05 6.22
N TRP A 14 -13.63 -13.01 7.44
CA TRP A 14 -12.42 -13.78 7.77
C TRP A 14 -12.67 -15.30 7.68
N PRO A 15 -11.71 -16.09 7.18
CA PRO A 15 -11.86 -17.54 7.10
C PRO A 15 -11.76 -18.16 8.51
N SER A 16 -12.51 -19.25 8.74
CA SER A 16 -12.47 -19.97 10.03
C SER A 16 -11.14 -20.70 10.27
N LYS A 17 -10.47 -21.11 9.18
CA LYS A 17 -9.15 -21.73 9.19
C LYS A 17 -8.17 -20.79 8.49
N THR A 18 -7.01 -20.59 9.10
CA THR A 18 -5.93 -19.83 8.48
C THR A 18 -5.34 -20.61 7.31
N VAL A 19 -4.83 -19.88 6.33
CA VAL A 19 -4.04 -20.46 5.23
C VAL A 19 -2.73 -21.07 5.75
N GLY A 20 -2.04 -21.82 4.89
CA GLY A 20 -0.71 -22.34 5.21
C GLY A 20 0.29 -21.23 5.51
N LEU A 21 1.24 -21.48 6.41
CA LEU A 21 2.26 -20.49 6.81
C LEU A 21 3.09 -19.99 5.62
N GLU A 22 3.37 -20.87 4.65
CA GLU A 22 4.13 -20.54 3.45
C GLU A 22 3.37 -19.55 2.56
N LEU A 23 2.08 -19.80 2.32
CA LEU A 23 1.22 -18.90 1.55
C LEU A 23 1.04 -17.54 2.25
N GLN A 24 0.84 -17.55 3.57
CA GLN A 24 0.77 -16.31 4.35
C GLN A 24 2.04 -15.49 4.17
N ASN A 25 3.22 -16.13 4.31
CA ASN A 25 4.50 -15.44 4.16
C ASN A 25 4.73 -14.93 2.74
N GLU A 26 4.35 -15.70 1.72
CA GLU A 26 4.47 -15.28 0.33
C GLU A 26 3.70 -14.00 0.04
N ILE A 27 2.45 -13.92 0.53
CA ILE A 27 1.57 -12.75 0.35
C ILE A 27 2.09 -11.55 1.15
N GLU A 28 2.53 -11.74 2.38
CA GLU A 28 3.17 -10.67 3.17
C GLU A 28 4.41 -10.12 2.45
N GLN A 29 5.27 -11.00 1.94
CA GLN A 29 6.47 -10.61 1.21
C GLN A 29 6.15 -9.92 -0.12
N PHE A 30 5.06 -10.29 -0.79
CA PHE A 30 4.55 -9.58 -1.96
C PHE A 30 4.23 -8.11 -1.61
N TYR A 31 3.44 -7.88 -0.56
CA TYR A 31 3.10 -6.52 -0.11
C TYR A 31 4.32 -5.71 0.34
N TYR A 32 5.29 -6.33 0.99
CA TYR A 32 6.51 -5.61 1.40
C TYR A 32 7.34 -5.17 0.18
N ARG A 33 7.39 -5.98 -0.88
CA ARG A 33 8.07 -5.62 -2.13
C ARG A 33 7.31 -4.52 -2.86
N GLU A 34 5.98 -4.62 -2.92
CA GLU A 34 5.11 -3.59 -3.49
C GLU A 34 5.34 -2.22 -2.78
N ALA A 35 5.29 -2.21 -1.46
CA ALA A 35 5.57 -1.04 -0.63
C ALA A 35 6.94 -0.43 -0.92
N GLN A 36 7.98 -1.25 -1.10
CA GLN A 36 9.31 -0.77 -1.45
C GLN A 36 9.36 -0.11 -2.83
N LEU A 37 8.67 -0.65 -3.83
CA LEU A 37 8.61 -0.05 -5.16
C LEU A 37 7.99 1.35 -5.11
N LEU A 38 6.89 1.49 -4.36
CA LEU A 38 6.21 2.78 -4.18
C LEU A 38 7.08 3.78 -3.41
N ASP A 39 7.72 3.35 -2.31
CA ASP A 39 8.59 4.21 -1.49
C ASP A 39 9.83 4.73 -2.26
N HIS A 40 10.36 3.93 -3.18
CA HIS A 40 11.50 4.29 -4.03
C HIS A 40 11.08 4.90 -5.38
N ARG A 41 9.77 5.14 -5.59
CA ARG A 41 9.22 5.75 -6.81
C ARG A 41 9.48 4.93 -8.08
N ALA A 42 9.63 3.62 -7.93
CA ALA A 42 9.75 2.67 -9.03
C ALA A 42 8.35 2.36 -9.61
N TYR A 43 7.63 3.39 -10.06
CA TYR A 43 6.22 3.29 -10.45
C TYR A 43 5.99 2.38 -11.66
N GLU A 44 6.91 2.32 -12.62
CA GLU A 44 6.80 1.41 -13.77
C GLU A 44 6.89 -0.07 -13.34
N ALA A 45 7.79 -0.38 -12.41
CA ALA A 45 7.91 -1.73 -11.86
C ALA A 45 6.69 -2.09 -11.00
N TRP A 46 6.15 -1.13 -10.25
CA TRP A 46 4.89 -1.31 -9.51
C TRP A 46 3.71 -1.56 -10.46
N PHE A 47 3.62 -0.81 -11.56
CA PHE A 47 2.56 -0.99 -12.56
C PHE A 47 2.55 -2.38 -13.18
N ALA A 48 3.74 -2.96 -13.38
CA ALA A 48 3.89 -4.30 -13.94
C ALA A 48 3.33 -5.41 -13.02
N LEU A 49 3.07 -5.12 -11.75
CA LEU A 49 2.42 -6.05 -10.82
C LEU A 49 0.90 -6.09 -10.99
N LEU A 50 0.29 -5.08 -11.63
CA LEU A 50 -1.15 -4.96 -11.75
C LEU A 50 -1.66 -5.81 -12.92
N ASP A 51 -2.78 -6.51 -12.70
CA ASP A 51 -3.49 -7.21 -13.76
C ASP A 51 -4.14 -6.19 -14.73
N LYS A 52 -4.31 -6.59 -16.00
CA LYS A 52 -4.98 -5.77 -17.02
C LYS A 52 -6.45 -5.52 -16.70
N ASP A 53 -7.08 -6.44 -15.98
CA ASP A 53 -8.47 -6.34 -15.56
C ASP A 53 -8.63 -5.67 -14.18
N ILE A 54 -7.60 -4.97 -13.69
CA ILE A 54 -7.63 -4.29 -12.39
C ILE A 54 -8.69 -3.19 -12.34
N ARG A 55 -9.41 -3.15 -11.21
CA ARG A 55 -10.17 -1.98 -10.75
C ARG A 55 -9.58 -1.48 -9.44
N TYR A 56 -8.86 -0.35 -9.50
CA TYR A 56 -8.29 0.29 -8.32
C TYR A 56 -9.30 1.31 -7.77
N PHE A 57 -10.02 0.92 -6.72
CA PHE A 57 -11.16 1.66 -6.20
C PHE A 57 -10.95 2.13 -4.75
N MET A 58 -11.15 3.42 -4.51
CA MET A 58 -11.12 4.04 -3.17
C MET A 58 -12.37 4.90 -2.98
N PRO A 59 -13.40 4.41 -2.25
CA PRO A 59 -14.67 5.11 -2.09
C PRO A 59 -14.55 6.40 -1.24
N LEU A 60 -15.52 7.30 -1.40
CA LEU A 60 -15.70 8.42 -0.46
C LEU A 60 -16.30 7.90 0.85
N ARG A 61 -15.86 8.48 1.96
CA ARG A 61 -16.41 8.21 3.30
C ARG A 61 -17.03 9.48 3.87
N THR A 62 -18.27 9.39 4.34
CA THR A 62 -19.00 10.52 4.95
C THR A 62 -19.40 10.20 6.39
N ASN A 63 -19.32 11.20 7.29
CA ASN A 63 -19.79 11.02 8.66
C ASN A 63 -21.32 10.96 8.68
N ARG A 64 -21.86 9.79 8.98
CA ARG A 64 -23.30 9.52 9.09
C ARG A 64 -23.67 9.10 10.51
N MET A 65 -24.94 9.27 10.85
CA MET A 65 -25.50 8.71 12.09
C MET A 65 -25.59 7.19 11.98
N ILE A 66 -25.53 6.46 13.10
CA ILE A 66 -25.52 4.98 13.13
C ILE A 66 -26.68 4.37 12.32
N ARG A 67 -27.89 4.95 12.41
CA ARG A 67 -29.08 4.51 11.65
C ARG A 67 -28.93 4.60 10.13
N GLU A 68 -27.99 5.42 9.66
CA GLU A 68 -27.65 5.67 8.25
C GLU A 68 -26.24 5.13 7.94
N GLY A 69 -25.69 4.24 8.79
CA GLY A 69 -24.34 3.71 8.63
C GLY A 69 -24.11 2.98 7.31
N GLU A 70 -25.17 2.42 6.71
CA GLU A 70 -25.09 1.82 5.37
C GLU A 70 -24.68 2.85 4.30
N LEU A 71 -24.98 4.14 4.50
CA LEU A 71 -24.67 5.24 3.59
C LEU A 71 -23.31 5.91 3.89
N GLU A 72 -22.49 5.32 4.76
CA GLU A 72 -21.19 5.87 5.14
C GLU A 72 -20.22 5.92 3.96
N TYR A 73 -20.24 4.88 3.11
CA TYR A 73 -19.38 4.75 1.94
C TYR A 73 -20.16 5.05 0.65
N SER A 74 -19.50 5.67 -0.32
CA SER A 74 -20.08 5.85 -1.67
C SER A 74 -20.31 4.51 -2.36
N GLY A 75 -21.39 4.40 -3.15
CA GLY A 75 -21.68 3.21 -3.94
C GLY A 75 -20.75 3.04 -5.14
N ASP A 76 -20.90 1.92 -5.86
CA ASP A 76 -20.06 1.57 -7.01
C ASP A 76 -20.18 2.54 -8.20
N GLN A 77 -21.31 3.24 -8.31
CA GLN A 77 -21.60 4.18 -9.40
C GLN A 77 -21.50 5.65 -8.95
N ASP A 78 -21.16 5.87 -7.68
CA ASP A 78 -21.01 7.20 -7.12
C ASP A 78 -19.58 7.71 -7.33
N PHE A 79 -19.37 9.00 -7.05
CA PHE A 79 -18.03 9.57 -7.05
C PHE A 79 -17.15 8.89 -6.00
N ALA A 80 -15.92 8.58 -6.38
CA ALA A 80 -14.88 7.99 -5.55
C ALA A 80 -13.62 8.86 -5.58
N HIS A 81 -12.72 8.69 -4.61
CA HIS A 81 -11.41 9.33 -4.68
C HIS A 81 -10.54 8.73 -5.80
N PHE A 82 -10.62 7.42 -5.97
CA PHE A 82 -10.05 6.68 -7.09
C PHE A 82 -11.06 5.67 -7.60
N ASP A 83 -11.24 5.61 -8.91
CA ASP A 83 -11.91 4.53 -9.61
C ASP A 83 -11.18 4.38 -10.94
N GLU A 84 -10.09 3.60 -10.91
CA GLU A 84 -9.14 3.53 -12.00
C GLU A 84 -9.12 2.13 -12.63
N THR A 85 -9.02 2.11 -13.96
CA THR A 85 -8.71 0.91 -14.74
C THR A 85 -7.22 0.86 -15.04
N TYR A 86 -6.74 -0.24 -15.63
CA TYR A 86 -5.35 -0.37 -16.07
C TYR A 86 -4.88 0.81 -16.92
N GLU A 87 -5.69 1.24 -17.89
CA GLU A 87 -5.35 2.34 -18.82
C GLU A 87 -5.34 3.71 -18.14
N THR A 88 -6.30 3.99 -17.26
CA THR A 88 -6.35 5.28 -16.55
C THR A 88 -5.24 5.37 -15.50
N MET A 89 -4.92 4.25 -14.84
CA MET A 89 -3.78 4.12 -13.94
C MET A 89 -2.46 4.35 -14.68
N TYR A 90 -2.30 3.80 -15.88
CA TYR A 90 -1.12 4.07 -16.71
C TYR A 90 -0.95 5.56 -17.02
N GLY A 91 -2.05 6.26 -17.32
CA GLY A 91 -2.05 7.71 -17.50
C GLY A 91 -1.57 8.48 -16.26
N ARG A 92 -1.94 8.02 -15.05
CA ARG A 92 -1.44 8.60 -13.79
C ARG A 92 0.05 8.37 -13.60
N ILE A 93 0.54 7.17 -13.93
CA ILE A 93 1.97 6.85 -13.83
C ILE A 93 2.78 7.75 -14.76
N ARG A 94 2.34 7.90 -16.01
CA ARG A 94 2.98 8.83 -16.96
C ARG A 94 3.02 10.28 -16.46
N LYS A 95 2.02 10.70 -15.68
CA LYS A 95 1.96 12.03 -15.10
C LYS A 95 2.92 12.19 -13.93
N VAL A 96 2.99 11.21 -13.01
CA VAL A 96 3.87 11.31 -11.82
C VAL A 96 5.34 11.14 -12.17
N THR A 97 5.66 10.40 -13.24
CA THR A 97 7.04 10.27 -13.74
C THR A 97 7.47 11.44 -14.62
N SER A 98 6.55 12.35 -14.97
CA SER A 98 6.85 13.52 -15.78
C SER A 98 7.36 14.69 -14.93
N ASP A 99 8.40 15.37 -15.40
CA ASP A 99 8.99 16.54 -14.74
C ASP A 99 8.03 17.73 -14.62
N LEU A 100 6.91 17.70 -15.36
CA LEU A 100 5.87 18.73 -15.37
C LEU A 100 4.85 18.59 -14.23
N GLY A 101 4.95 17.53 -13.43
CA GLY A 101 4.10 17.27 -12.28
C GLY A 101 4.46 18.13 -11.07
N TRP A 102 4.10 19.41 -11.07
CA TRP A 102 4.40 20.34 -9.96
C TRP A 102 3.97 19.86 -8.56
N ALA A 103 2.92 19.03 -8.48
CA ALA A 103 2.43 18.47 -7.22
C ALA A 103 3.40 17.46 -6.59
N GLU A 104 4.23 16.79 -7.40
CA GLU A 104 5.20 15.77 -6.97
C GLU A 104 6.63 16.17 -7.34
N ASN A 105 6.88 17.47 -7.51
CA ASN A 105 8.19 18.04 -7.77
C ASN A 105 8.41 19.28 -6.88
N PRO A 106 9.18 19.20 -5.78
CA PRO A 106 10.02 18.08 -5.38
C PRO A 106 9.21 16.89 -4.85
N PRO A 107 9.69 15.66 -5.05
CA PRO A 107 8.88 14.48 -4.83
C PRO A 107 8.69 14.15 -3.36
N SER A 108 7.47 13.71 -3.04
CA SER A 108 7.08 13.29 -1.70
C SER A 108 7.95 12.12 -1.23
N ARG A 109 8.33 12.11 0.05
CA ARG A 109 8.91 10.93 0.69
C ARG A 109 7.79 10.16 1.35
N THR A 110 7.54 8.93 0.92
CA THR A 110 6.50 8.08 1.47
C THR A 110 7.11 6.90 2.20
N ARG A 111 6.37 6.38 3.18
CA ARG A 111 6.62 5.07 3.80
C ARG A 111 5.31 4.34 3.92
N HIS A 112 5.23 3.16 3.31
CA HIS A 112 4.08 2.27 3.40
C HIS A 112 4.33 1.19 4.45
N LEU A 113 3.66 1.31 5.59
CA LEU A 113 3.65 0.27 6.63
C LEU A 113 2.42 -0.61 6.43
N ILE A 114 2.63 -1.91 6.25
CA ILE A 114 1.58 -2.89 5.99
C ILE A 114 1.58 -3.91 7.13
N SER A 115 0.41 -4.16 7.70
CA SER A 115 0.20 -5.08 8.82
C SER A 115 -1.19 -5.72 8.73
N ASN A 116 -1.46 -6.68 9.62
CA ASN A 116 -2.77 -7.33 9.77
C ASN A 116 -3.23 -7.97 8.45
N VAL A 117 -2.32 -8.66 7.77
CA VAL A 117 -2.61 -9.35 6.51
C VAL A 117 -3.44 -10.60 6.82
N ILE A 118 -4.67 -10.63 6.33
CA ILE A 118 -5.57 -11.78 6.45
C ILE A 118 -5.91 -12.26 5.04
N VAL A 119 -5.57 -13.51 4.77
CA VAL A 119 -5.74 -14.15 3.46
C VAL A 119 -6.92 -15.12 3.50
N LYS A 120 -7.74 -15.07 2.46
CA LYS A 120 -8.85 -16.00 2.23
C LYS A 120 -8.73 -16.58 0.83
N GLU A 121 -8.76 -17.91 0.75
CA GLU A 121 -8.82 -18.63 -0.52
C GLU A 121 -10.21 -18.45 -1.14
N THR A 122 -10.25 -18.17 -2.45
CA THR A 122 -11.51 -18.09 -3.20
C THR A 122 -11.86 -19.45 -3.82
N ALA A 123 -13.04 -19.56 -4.45
CA ALA A 123 -13.42 -20.77 -5.17
C ALA A 123 -12.56 -21.03 -6.42
N THR A 124 -11.89 -19.99 -6.93
CA THR A 124 -10.99 -20.08 -8.08
C THR A 124 -9.58 -20.40 -7.56
N PRO A 125 -8.93 -21.45 -8.06
CA PRO A 125 -7.53 -21.75 -7.73
C PRO A 125 -6.62 -20.53 -7.99
N ASP A 126 -5.61 -20.35 -7.16
CA ASP A 126 -4.60 -19.28 -7.26
C ASP A 126 -5.16 -17.84 -7.20
N THR A 127 -6.42 -17.68 -6.79
CA THR A 127 -7.05 -16.37 -6.55
C THR A 127 -7.38 -16.22 -5.08
N PHE A 128 -6.87 -15.15 -4.46
CA PHE A 128 -6.99 -14.90 -3.03
C PHE A 128 -7.68 -13.56 -2.77
N GLU A 129 -8.58 -13.55 -1.80
CA GLU A 129 -9.14 -12.33 -1.24
C GLU A 129 -8.30 -11.95 -0.02
N VAL A 130 -7.65 -10.78 -0.04
CA VAL A 130 -6.72 -10.38 1.02
C VAL A 130 -7.13 -9.04 1.61
N ASN A 131 -7.16 -8.98 2.94
CA ASN A 131 -7.38 -7.75 3.69
C ASN A 131 -6.10 -7.38 4.45
N SER A 132 -5.72 -6.11 4.40
CA SER A 132 -4.55 -5.60 5.13
C SER A 132 -4.83 -4.21 5.67
N ALA A 133 -4.26 -3.90 6.83
CA ALA A 133 -4.21 -2.54 7.35
C ALA A 133 -2.93 -1.86 6.86
N PHE A 134 -3.04 -0.61 6.41
CA PHE A 134 -1.89 0.17 5.98
C PHE A 134 -1.85 1.56 6.60
N ILE A 135 -0.65 2.07 6.80
CA ILE A 135 -0.38 3.46 7.16
C ILE A 135 0.58 4.01 6.11
N SER A 136 0.18 5.07 5.42
CA SER A 136 1.06 5.84 4.54
C SER A 136 1.44 7.14 5.23
N SER A 137 2.74 7.31 5.48
CA SER A 137 3.28 8.51 6.13
C SER A 137 4.08 9.34 5.13
N PRO A 138 3.66 10.58 4.82
CA PRO A 138 4.52 11.52 4.11
C PRO A 138 5.58 12.06 5.07
N ALA A 139 6.85 11.77 4.81
CA ALA A 139 7.97 12.30 5.58
C ALA A 139 8.38 13.69 5.04
N ASN A 140 7.85 14.75 5.65
CA ASN A 140 8.31 16.11 5.38
C ASN A 140 9.76 16.32 5.88
N ALA A 141 10.48 17.23 5.24
CA ALA A 141 11.91 17.47 5.45
C ALA A 141 12.22 18.02 6.83
N GLY A 142 12.38 17.11 7.81
CA GLY A 142 12.88 17.41 9.14
C GLY A 142 13.68 16.27 9.75
N THR A 143 13.45 15.03 9.30
CA THR A 143 14.21 13.87 9.77
C THR A 143 15.32 13.55 8.76
N CYS A 144 16.49 14.15 8.98
CA CYS A 144 17.73 13.61 8.44
C CYS A 144 17.90 12.18 8.99
N CYS A 145 18.33 11.25 8.13
CA CYS A 145 18.77 9.90 8.49
C CYS A 145 17.66 8.86 8.73
N ALA A 146 17.02 8.42 7.64
CA ALA A 146 16.71 7.02 7.46
C ALA A 146 16.94 6.66 5.98
N ALA A 147 18.21 6.68 5.55
CA ALA A 147 18.56 5.96 4.33
C ALA A 147 18.24 4.47 4.60
N PRO A 148 17.60 3.74 3.67
CA PRO A 148 17.46 2.30 3.83
C PRO A 148 18.86 1.69 3.85
N THR A 149 19.31 1.28 5.04
CA THR A 149 20.53 0.47 5.16
C THR A 149 20.23 -0.88 4.54
N THR A 150 20.56 -1.06 3.26
CA THR A 150 20.76 -2.39 2.68
C THR A 150 21.96 -3.00 3.39
N THR A 151 21.74 -3.61 4.55
CA THR A 151 22.77 -4.44 5.17
C THR A 151 22.92 -5.68 4.30
N LEU A 152 23.94 -5.69 3.45
CA LEU A 152 24.48 -6.93 2.89
C LEU A 152 24.96 -7.77 4.08
N ALA A 153 24.12 -8.70 4.52
CA ALA A 153 24.50 -9.69 5.51
C ALA A 153 25.38 -10.76 4.84
N SER A 154 26.66 -10.44 4.58
CA SER A 154 27.67 -11.47 4.33
C SER A 154 28.16 -11.97 5.69
N ALA A 155 27.71 -13.16 6.09
CA ALA A 155 28.20 -13.84 7.29
C ALA A 155 29.64 -14.31 7.06
N SER A 156 30.63 -13.51 7.50
CA SER A 156 32.00 -14.00 7.74
C SER A 156 32.23 -14.10 9.26
N PRO A 157 32.65 -15.27 9.79
CA PRO A 157 32.94 -15.43 11.20
C PRO A 157 34.31 -14.83 11.51
N GLY A 158 34.33 -13.64 12.11
CA GLY A 158 35.52 -13.06 12.74
C GLY A 158 35.94 -11.69 12.21
N ALA A 159 35.40 -10.62 12.80
CA ALA A 159 36.04 -9.31 12.81
C ALA A 159 35.71 -8.54 14.11
N PRO A 160 36.63 -7.72 14.64
CA PRO A 160 36.62 -7.22 16.01
C PRO A 160 35.66 -6.04 16.25
N SER A 161 35.28 -5.86 17.52
CA SER A 161 34.40 -4.81 18.03
C SER A 161 34.88 -3.40 17.67
N CYS A 162 34.11 -2.67 16.86
CA CYS A 162 34.36 -1.27 16.55
C CYS A 162 33.64 -0.38 17.57
N SER A 163 34.38 0.10 18.57
CA SER A 163 33.94 1.12 19.53
C SER A 163 34.25 2.51 18.98
N THR A 164 33.26 3.25 18.47
CA THR A 164 33.33 4.72 18.41
C THR A 164 31.92 5.31 18.39
N PRO A 165 31.56 6.25 19.29
CA PRO A 165 30.28 6.96 19.22
C PRO A 165 30.37 8.06 18.15
N ALA A 166 29.42 8.07 17.21
CA ALA A 166 29.29 9.13 16.22
C ALA A 166 28.92 10.46 16.90
N PRO A 167 29.47 11.61 16.45
CA PRO A 167 29.30 12.90 17.10
C PRO A 167 27.89 13.45 16.83
N CYS A 168 27.23 13.86 17.91
CA CYS A 168 25.99 14.63 17.89
C CYS A 168 26.10 15.84 16.94
N CYS A 169 25.13 15.94 16.02
CA CYS A 169 24.83 17.15 15.26
C CYS A 169 24.76 18.35 16.22
N ARG A 170 25.65 19.31 16.02
CA ARG A 170 25.63 20.62 16.67
C ARG A 170 25.03 21.60 15.65
N THR A 171 23.82 22.05 15.91
CA THR A 171 23.17 23.13 15.16
C THR A 171 23.82 24.47 15.55
N THR A 172 24.20 25.27 14.57
CA THR A 172 24.29 26.74 14.69
C THR A 172 23.16 27.34 13.88
#